data_AF-A0A0B7IH79-F1
#
_entry.id   AF-A0A0B7IH79-F1
#
_cell.length_a   1.000
_cell.length_b   1.000
_cell.length_c   1.000
_cell.angle_alpha   90.00
_cell.angle_beta   90.00
_cell.angle_gamma   90.00
#
_symmetry.space_group_name_H-M   'P 1'
#
loop_
_entity.id
_entity.type
_entity.pdbx_description
1 polymer ?
#
loop_
_entity_poly.entity_id
_entity_poly.type
_entity_poly.pdbx_seq_one_letter_code
_entity_poly.pdbx_strand_id
1 'polypeptide(L)'
;MKKELLNILLFLIGCLTTYAHTVWIETDANGKLNKTHQVKVFFGEPDSPTFTEKWFSDIKDLEILLIYPSGKKEVLNKTQKESHYLASFIPSEKGIYTLLVKHLVKDVFKEMKITYQSVAFVSVGTKEVSELTLGELPLQLSFDTSAVKTNGTKIFKMLKEGNIAGKERVSITSENGWAMAYRTDSNGRIKFNPLWKGNYLLEFSWSNKGEGDHNGKSYKMNYQTINYLIKVK
;
A
#
# COMPACT_ATOMS: atom_id res chain seq x y z
N MET A 1 -20.48 22.49 -35.84
CA MET A 1 -21.14 21.58 -34.88
C MET A 1 -20.56 20.17 -34.87
N LYS A 2 -20.52 19.40 -35.99
CA LYS A 2 -19.91 18.04 -35.98
C LYS A 2 -18.39 18.00 -35.71
N LYS A 3 -17.62 19.00 -36.14
CA LYS A 3 -16.17 19.11 -35.87
C LYS A 3 -15.84 19.55 -34.43
N GLU A 4 -16.71 20.34 -33.81
CA GLU A 4 -16.60 20.76 -32.40
C GLU A 4 -16.85 19.59 -31.44
N LEU A 5 -17.86 18.74 -31.73
CA LEU A 5 -18.12 17.50 -31.00
C LEU A 5 -16.97 16.48 -31.12
N LEU A 6 -16.29 16.42 -32.27
CA LEU A 6 -15.13 15.55 -32.45
C LEU A 6 -13.94 16.00 -31.62
N ASN A 7 -13.72 17.31 -31.47
CA ASN A 7 -12.63 17.86 -30.65
C ASN A 7 -12.89 17.68 -29.14
N ILE A 8 -14.15 17.76 -28.70
CA ILE A 8 -14.54 17.45 -27.30
C ILE A 8 -14.39 15.94 -27.01
N LEU A 9 -14.73 15.07 -27.98
CA LEU A 9 -14.57 13.62 -27.85
C LEU A 9 -13.08 13.20 -27.84
N LEU A 10 -12.23 13.88 -28.61
CA LEU A 10 -10.78 13.65 -28.61
C LEU A 10 -10.10 14.10 -27.29
N PHE A 11 -10.65 15.13 -26.63
CA PHE A 11 -10.15 15.60 -25.33
C PHE A 11 -10.53 14.65 -24.17
N LEU A 12 -11.63 13.91 -24.31
CA LEU A 12 -12.11 12.94 -23.32
C LEU A 12 -11.36 11.59 -23.35
N ILE A 13 -10.69 11.25 -24.46
CA ILE A 13 -9.90 10.02 -24.60
C ILE A 13 -8.52 10.12 -23.92
N GLY A 14 -8.11 11.30 -23.45
CA GLY A 14 -6.79 11.54 -22.85
C GLY A 14 -6.60 11.07 -21.40
N CYS A 15 -7.64 10.60 -20.71
CA CYS A 15 -7.51 10.03 -19.37
C CYS A 15 -7.06 8.56 -19.44
N LEU A 16 -5.91 8.29 -20.05
CA LEU A 16 -5.18 7.06 -19.79
C LEU A 16 -4.75 7.12 -18.31
N THR A 17 -5.42 6.37 -17.45
CA THR A 17 -5.01 6.17 -16.07
C THR A 17 -3.68 5.43 -16.08
N THR A 18 -2.56 6.16 -16.14
CA THR A 18 -1.25 5.56 -15.89
C THR A 18 -1.20 5.24 -14.40
N TYR A 19 -1.47 4.00 -14.02
CA TYR A 19 -1.22 3.57 -12.65
C TYR A 19 0.30 3.53 -12.45
N ALA A 20 0.77 4.24 -11.44
CA ALA A 20 2.16 4.12 -11.04
C ALA A 20 2.34 2.74 -10.41
N HIS A 21 3.40 2.03 -10.77
CA HIS A 21 3.74 0.78 -10.09
C HIS A 21 3.95 1.06 -8.61
N THR A 22 3.51 0.13 -7.77
CA THR A 22 3.57 0.25 -6.33
C THR A 22 3.87 -1.11 -5.70
N VAL A 23 4.26 -1.12 -4.42
CA VAL A 23 4.51 -2.38 -3.67
C VAL A 23 3.37 -2.63 -2.72
N TRP A 24 2.85 -3.87 -2.66
CA TRP A 24 1.85 -4.22 -1.65
C TRP A 24 2.08 -5.59 -1.01
N ILE A 25 1.65 -5.70 0.23
CA ILE A 25 1.62 -6.95 1.00
C ILE A 25 0.23 -7.56 0.89
N GLU A 26 0.18 -8.86 0.58
CA GLU A 26 -1.02 -9.68 0.74
C GLU A 26 -0.82 -10.72 1.82
N THR A 27 -1.72 -10.73 2.80
CA THR A 27 -1.75 -11.74 3.86
C THR A 27 -3.16 -11.83 4.43
N ASP A 28 -3.48 -12.93 5.11
CA ASP A 28 -4.73 -13.02 5.87
C ASP A 28 -4.63 -12.23 7.16
N ALA A 29 -5.65 -11.40 7.44
CA ALA A 29 -5.72 -10.58 8.64
C ALA A 29 -5.87 -11.39 9.94
N ASN A 30 -6.11 -12.71 9.83
CA ASN A 30 -6.23 -13.61 10.97
C ASN A 30 -5.27 -14.79 10.79
N GLY A 31 -4.41 -15.00 11.78
CA GLY A 31 -3.49 -16.13 11.85
C GLY A 31 -3.87 -17.09 12.98
N LYS A 32 -3.17 -18.23 13.04
CA LYS A 32 -3.34 -19.23 14.10
C LYS A 32 -2.02 -19.44 14.83
N LEU A 33 -2.09 -19.51 16.16
CA LEU A 33 -0.92 -19.78 16.99
C LEU A 33 -0.29 -21.12 16.58
N ASN A 34 1.04 -21.14 16.45
CA ASN A 34 1.83 -22.31 16.08
C ASN A 34 1.44 -22.94 14.72
N LYS A 35 0.91 -22.14 13.79
CA LYS A 35 0.64 -22.56 12.40
C LYS A 35 1.29 -21.59 11.44
N THR A 36 1.87 -22.13 10.36
CA THR A 36 2.46 -21.32 9.30
C THR A 36 1.45 -20.33 8.74
N HIS A 37 1.86 -19.06 8.65
CA HIS A 37 1.11 -17.96 8.09
C HIS A 37 1.86 -17.41 6.88
N GLN A 38 1.16 -17.24 5.76
CA GLN A 38 1.77 -16.81 4.50
C GLN A 38 1.71 -15.29 4.33
N VAL A 39 2.76 -14.75 3.73
CA VAL A 39 2.88 -13.34 3.35
C VAL A 39 3.36 -13.30 1.91
N LYS A 40 2.69 -12.55 1.05
CA LYS A 40 3.11 -12.31 -0.33
C LYS A 40 3.42 -10.83 -0.51
N VAL A 41 4.43 -10.51 -1.30
CA VAL A 41 4.76 -9.14 -1.69
C VAL A 41 4.82 -9.03 -3.18
N PHE A 42 4.08 -8.08 -3.71
CA PHE A 42 3.95 -7.80 -5.13
C PHE A 42 4.51 -6.42 -5.47
N PHE A 43 4.80 -6.22 -6.74
CA PHE A 43 5.12 -4.93 -7.33
C PHE A 43 4.38 -4.80 -8.64
N GLY A 44 3.89 -3.60 -8.95
CA GLY A 44 3.15 -3.33 -10.19
C GLY A 44 1.80 -2.68 -9.95
N GLU A 45 0.83 -3.07 -10.76
CA GLU A 45 -0.56 -2.63 -10.68
C GLU A 45 -1.41 -3.75 -10.06
N PRO A 46 -2.42 -3.46 -9.21
CA PRO A 46 -3.20 -4.51 -8.55
C PRO A 46 -3.92 -5.47 -9.52
N ASP A 47 -4.37 -4.98 -10.67
CA ASP A 47 -5.01 -5.75 -11.73
C ASP A 47 -4.00 -6.39 -12.71
N SER A 48 -2.75 -5.93 -12.71
CA SER A 48 -1.66 -6.49 -13.52
C SER A 48 -0.32 -6.48 -12.77
N PRO A 49 -0.11 -7.40 -11.80
CA PRO A 49 1.14 -7.46 -11.06
C PRO A 49 2.33 -7.72 -11.99
N THR A 50 3.41 -6.98 -11.79
CA THR A 50 4.63 -7.12 -12.58
C THR A 50 5.34 -8.42 -12.23
N PHE A 51 5.74 -9.20 -13.23
CA PHE A 51 6.60 -10.37 -13.01
C PHE A 51 7.91 -9.98 -12.31
N THR A 52 8.36 -10.79 -11.36
CA THR A 52 9.52 -10.51 -10.50
C THR A 52 10.81 -10.30 -11.26
N GLU A 53 10.97 -10.97 -12.40
CA GLU A 53 12.10 -10.77 -13.32
C GLU A 53 12.15 -9.37 -13.93
N LYS A 54 11.00 -8.65 -13.97
CA LYS A 54 10.84 -7.30 -14.54
C LYS A 54 10.72 -6.22 -13.47
N TRP A 55 10.91 -6.56 -12.20
CA TRP A 55 10.83 -5.57 -11.12
C TRP A 55 11.88 -4.48 -11.33
N PHE A 56 11.43 -3.23 -11.24
CA PHE A 56 12.26 -2.07 -11.49
C PHE A 56 13.42 -1.98 -10.50
N SER A 57 14.58 -1.49 -10.93
CA SER A 57 15.72 -1.19 -10.05
C SER A 57 16.11 -2.39 -9.17
N ASP A 58 16.05 -2.19 -7.86
CA ASP A 58 16.46 -3.05 -6.76
C ASP A 58 15.24 -3.42 -5.90
N ILE A 59 14.02 -3.28 -6.42
CA ILE A 59 12.79 -3.62 -5.66
C ILE A 59 12.83 -5.10 -5.23
N LYS A 60 13.48 -5.96 -6.00
CA LYS A 60 13.71 -7.37 -5.63
C LYS A 60 14.47 -7.54 -4.31
N ASP A 61 15.23 -6.54 -3.87
CA ASP A 61 16.05 -6.55 -2.66
C ASP A 61 15.27 -6.05 -1.42
N LEU A 62 13.97 -5.72 -1.56
CA LEU A 62 13.13 -5.25 -0.44
C LEU A 62 13.15 -6.20 0.77
N GLU A 63 13.03 -5.65 1.97
CA GLU A 63 12.89 -6.47 3.18
C GLU A 63 11.44 -6.51 3.65
N ILE A 64 11.02 -7.65 4.21
CA ILE A 64 9.72 -7.82 4.85
C ILE A 64 9.96 -7.89 6.35
N LEU A 65 9.74 -6.78 7.05
CA LEU A 65 9.88 -6.70 8.50
C LEU A 65 8.60 -7.18 9.18
N LEU A 66 8.71 -8.25 9.96
CA LEU A 66 7.69 -8.71 10.90
C LEU A 66 7.97 -8.12 12.28
N ILE A 67 6.92 -7.57 12.91
CA ILE A 67 6.95 -7.07 14.28
C ILE A 67 5.94 -7.89 15.08
N TYR A 68 6.43 -8.53 16.15
CA TYR A 68 5.66 -9.36 17.07
C TYR A 68 4.84 -8.51 18.04
N PRO A 69 3.80 -9.07 18.69
CA PRO A 69 3.08 -8.39 19.76
C PRO A 69 3.98 -7.89 20.89
N SER A 70 5.04 -8.63 21.23
CA SER A 70 6.08 -8.25 22.19
C SER A 70 6.99 -7.08 21.75
N GLY A 71 6.93 -6.67 20.48
CA GLY A 71 7.84 -5.69 19.88
C GLY A 71 9.13 -6.30 19.31
N LYS A 72 9.35 -7.62 19.45
CA LYS A 72 10.44 -8.33 18.74
C LYS A 72 10.29 -8.08 17.23
N LYS A 73 11.42 -7.85 16.55
CA LYS A 73 11.48 -7.66 15.10
C LYS A 73 12.20 -8.81 14.42
N GLU A 74 11.77 -9.16 13.22
CA GLU A 74 12.36 -10.21 12.38
C GLU A 74 12.22 -9.84 10.91
N VAL A 75 13.30 -9.94 10.12
CA VAL A 75 13.21 -9.84 8.67
C VAL A 75 12.91 -11.23 8.11
N LEU A 76 11.79 -11.35 7.40
CA LEU A 76 11.36 -12.64 6.87
C LEU A 76 12.18 -13.03 5.64
N ASN A 77 12.64 -14.28 5.62
CA ASN A 77 13.15 -14.88 4.40
C ASN A 77 12.03 -14.99 3.37
N LYS A 78 12.36 -14.67 2.12
CA LYS A 78 11.43 -14.67 1.00
C LYS A 78 11.98 -15.46 -0.17
N THR A 79 11.09 -16.14 -0.86
CA THR A 79 11.39 -16.94 -2.06
C THR A 79 10.71 -16.31 -3.26
N GLN A 80 11.47 -16.09 -4.33
CA GLN A 80 10.93 -15.56 -5.58
C GLN A 80 9.90 -16.52 -6.19
N LYS A 81 8.77 -15.96 -6.63
CA LYS A 81 7.76 -16.59 -7.50
C LYS A 81 7.60 -15.73 -8.74
N GLU A 82 6.79 -16.19 -9.70
CA GLU A 82 6.62 -15.51 -10.99
C GLU A 82 6.20 -14.04 -10.84
N SER A 83 5.18 -13.74 -10.04
CA SER A 83 4.62 -12.38 -9.87
C SER A 83 4.85 -11.75 -8.49
N HIS A 84 5.43 -12.49 -7.55
CA HIS A 84 5.60 -12.04 -6.17
C HIS A 84 6.77 -12.69 -5.47
N TYR A 85 7.13 -12.15 -4.31
CA TYR A 85 7.91 -12.87 -3.31
C TYR A 85 6.98 -13.52 -2.29
N LEU A 86 7.25 -14.78 -1.96
CA LEU A 86 6.55 -15.54 -0.93
C LEU A 86 7.41 -15.63 0.32
N ALA A 87 6.86 -15.22 1.47
CA ALA A 87 7.45 -15.41 2.79
C ALA A 87 6.44 -16.12 3.71
N SER A 88 6.92 -16.59 4.85
CA SER A 88 6.06 -17.15 5.88
C SER A 88 6.69 -17.00 7.25
N PHE A 89 5.84 -16.97 8.28
CA PHE A 89 6.26 -17.04 9.68
C PHE A 89 5.31 -17.97 10.45
N ILE A 90 5.72 -18.36 11.67
CA ILE A 90 4.88 -19.12 12.58
C ILE A 90 4.60 -18.23 13.80
N PRO A 91 3.35 -17.77 14.01
CA PRO A 91 3.01 -16.98 15.18
C PRO A 91 3.27 -17.77 16.47
N SER A 92 4.09 -17.24 17.36
CA SER A 92 4.45 -17.83 18.67
C SER A 92 3.78 -17.14 19.86
N GLU A 93 3.20 -15.97 19.64
CA GLU A 93 2.50 -15.12 20.60
C GLU A 93 1.06 -14.85 20.15
N LYS A 94 0.16 -14.65 21.12
CA LYS A 94 -1.17 -14.06 20.85
C LYS A 94 -1.03 -12.55 20.77
N GLY A 95 -1.83 -11.91 19.92
CA GLY A 95 -1.83 -10.46 19.74
C GLY A 95 -1.85 -10.06 18.27
N ILE A 96 -1.47 -8.82 18.01
CA ILE A 96 -1.39 -8.26 16.66
C ILE A 96 0.07 -8.25 16.22
N TYR A 97 0.35 -8.97 15.14
CA TYR A 97 1.60 -8.86 14.41
C TYR A 97 1.43 -7.78 13.35
N THR A 98 2.49 -7.04 13.06
CA THR A 98 2.49 -6.08 11.96
C THR A 98 3.59 -6.43 10.97
N LEU A 99 3.31 -6.20 9.70
CA LEU A 99 4.24 -6.40 8.59
C LEU A 99 4.50 -5.04 7.94
N LEU A 100 5.76 -4.79 7.62
CA LEU A 100 6.22 -3.57 6.97
C LEU A 100 7.20 -3.92 5.85
N VAL A 101 6.94 -3.38 4.68
CA VAL A 101 7.95 -3.17 3.64
C VAL A 101 8.20 -1.67 3.57
N LYS A 102 9.45 -1.24 3.60
CA LYS A 102 9.87 0.15 3.33
C LYS A 102 11.15 0.11 2.51
N HIS A 103 11.07 0.52 1.25
CA HIS A 103 12.17 0.39 0.29
C HIS A 103 12.43 1.72 -0.41
N LEU A 104 13.63 2.28 -0.20
CA LEU A 104 14.14 3.40 -0.99
C LEU A 104 14.69 2.85 -2.30
N VAL A 105 14.04 3.18 -3.41
CA VAL A 105 14.41 2.66 -4.73
C VAL A 105 15.76 3.24 -5.15
N LYS A 106 16.70 2.39 -5.57
CA LYS A 106 18.05 2.80 -5.99
C LYS A 106 18.04 3.76 -7.18
N ASP A 107 17.21 3.52 -8.19
CA ASP A 107 17.12 4.38 -9.37
C ASP A 107 16.15 5.56 -9.20
N VAL A 108 16.58 6.73 -9.68
CA VAL A 108 15.71 7.90 -9.88
C VAL A 108 14.79 7.65 -11.08
N PHE A 109 13.49 7.93 -10.91
CA PHE A 109 12.49 7.80 -11.97
C PHE A 109 11.72 9.10 -12.16
N LYS A 110 11.73 9.66 -13.38
CA LYS A 110 11.10 10.96 -13.70
C LYS A 110 11.44 12.07 -12.69
N GLU A 111 12.73 12.21 -12.37
CA GLU A 111 13.26 13.16 -11.36
C GLU A 111 12.79 12.90 -9.91
N MET A 112 12.16 11.76 -9.62
CA MET A 112 11.71 11.38 -8.29
C MET A 112 12.66 10.39 -7.63
N LYS A 113 13.00 10.67 -6.37
CA LYS A 113 13.55 9.68 -5.43
C LYS A 113 12.39 8.98 -4.73
N ILE A 114 12.15 7.73 -5.10
CA ILE A 114 10.95 6.99 -4.69
C ILE A 114 11.22 6.17 -3.43
N THR A 115 10.34 6.24 -2.45
CA THR A 115 10.28 5.30 -1.32
C THR A 115 8.91 4.63 -1.29
N TYR A 116 8.89 3.31 -1.50
CA TYR A 116 7.68 2.52 -1.38
C TYR A 116 7.51 2.02 0.04
N GLN A 117 6.30 2.11 0.57
CA GLN A 117 5.93 1.46 1.83
C GLN A 117 4.68 0.62 1.64
N SER A 118 4.63 -0.54 2.28
CA SER A 118 3.40 -1.31 2.42
C SER A 118 3.29 -1.91 3.81
N VAL A 119 2.07 -1.93 4.32
CA VAL A 119 1.77 -2.39 5.67
C VAL A 119 0.66 -3.43 5.65
N ALA A 120 0.72 -4.35 6.62
CA ALA A 120 -0.36 -5.27 6.92
C ALA A 120 -0.33 -5.64 8.41
N PHE A 121 -1.40 -6.28 8.89
CA PHE A 121 -1.44 -6.85 10.23
C PHE A 121 -2.01 -8.27 10.21
N VAL A 122 -1.69 -9.04 11.24
CA VAL A 122 -2.23 -10.39 11.47
C VAL A 122 -2.64 -10.52 12.94
N SER A 123 -3.94 -10.68 13.17
CA SER A 123 -4.50 -10.95 14.50
C SER A 123 -4.41 -12.44 14.82
N VAL A 124 -3.83 -12.78 15.97
CA VAL A 124 -3.66 -14.17 16.42
C VAL A 124 -4.25 -14.34 17.81
N GLY A 125 -5.39 -15.03 17.92
CA GLY A 125 -6.01 -15.33 19.21
C GLY A 125 -6.37 -14.10 20.05
N THR A 126 -6.64 -12.97 19.38
CA THR A 126 -7.00 -11.68 20.01
C THR A 126 -8.27 -11.13 19.38
N LYS A 127 -8.94 -10.22 20.11
CA LYS A 127 -10.07 -9.45 19.60
C LYS A 127 -9.60 -8.35 18.66
N GLU A 128 -10.54 -7.83 17.87
CA GLU A 128 -10.34 -6.62 17.08
C GLU A 128 -9.99 -5.44 18.00
N VAL A 129 -9.11 -4.54 17.53
CA VAL A 129 -8.77 -3.30 18.21
C VAL A 129 -9.43 -2.12 17.50
N SER A 130 -9.82 -1.11 18.28
CA SER A 130 -10.52 0.07 17.77
C SER A 130 -9.62 1.03 17.00
N GLU A 131 -8.31 0.97 17.21
CA GLU A 131 -7.34 1.79 16.49
C GLU A 131 -5.98 1.06 16.44
N LEU A 132 -5.44 0.93 15.23
CA LEU A 132 -4.11 0.41 14.95
C LEU A 132 -3.44 1.36 13.96
N THR A 133 -2.33 1.96 14.37
CA THR A 133 -1.48 2.77 13.48
C THR A 133 -0.37 1.91 12.91
N LEU A 134 -0.29 1.85 11.59
CA LEU A 134 0.73 1.12 10.85
C LEU A 134 1.59 2.06 10.04
N GLY A 135 2.83 1.62 9.82
CA GLY A 135 3.80 2.28 8.98
C GLY A 135 4.81 3.13 9.74
N GLU A 136 5.83 3.54 9.02
CA GLU A 136 6.89 4.41 9.50
C GLU A 136 6.80 5.80 8.88
N LEU A 137 7.34 6.78 9.61
CA LEU A 137 7.46 8.14 9.11
C LEU A 137 8.14 8.18 7.72
N PRO A 138 7.65 9.07 6.84
CA PRO A 138 6.66 10.12 7.12
C PRO A 138 5.21 9.70 6.93
N LEU A 139 4.89 8.55 6.31
CA LEU A 139 3.51 8.18 6.00
C LEU A 139 3.04 7.03 6.88
N GLN A 140 1.90 7.21 7.54
CA GLN A 140 1.29 6.18 8.37
C GLN A 140 -0.23 6.12 8.14
N LEU A 141 -0.82 4.98 8.43
CA LEU A 141 -2.26 4.75 8.34
C LEU A 141 -2.79 4.29 9.70
N SER A 142 -3.91 4.85 10.14
CA SER A 142 -4.62 4.41 11.34
C SER A 142 -6.05 3.99 11.00
N PHE A 143 -6.48 2.85 11.53
CA PHE A 143 -7.82 2.29 11.32
C PHE A 143 -8.14 1.23 12.39
N ASP A 144 -9.41 0.89 12.56
CA ASP A 144 -9.81 -0.23 13.41
C ASP A 144 -9.55 -1.57 12.69
N THR A 145 -9.32 -2.67 13.39
CA THR A 145 -8.98 -3.95 12.73
C THR A 145 -10.20 -4.80 12.33
N SER A 146 -11.42 -4.26 12.40
CA SER A 146 -12.61 -5.04 12.04
C SER A 146 -12.65 -5.41 10.56
N ALA A 147 -13.28 -6.53 10.27
CA ALA A 147 -13.47 -6.99 8.89
C ALA A 147 -14.29 -5.98 8.06
N VAL A 148 -13.83 -5.71 6.84
CA VAL A 148 -14.59 -4.88 5.89
C VAL A 148 -15.60 -5.75 5.15
N LYS A 149 -16.84 -5.31 5.10
CA LYS A 149 -17.96 -6.01 4.44
C LYS A 149 -18.52 -5.16 3.32
N THR A 150 -19.06 -5.82 2.30
CA THR A 150 -19.84 -5.16 1.24
C THR A 150 -20.97 -4.32 1.84
N ASN A 151 -21.19 -3.12 1.32
CA ASN A 151 -22.15 -2.12 1.81
C ASN A 151 -21.89 -1.63 3.25
N GLY A 152 -20.77 -2.01 3.85
CA GLY A 152 -20.30 -1.47 5.12
C GLY A 152 -19.62 -0.11 4.95
N THR A 153 -19.17 0.46 6.06
CA THR A 153 -18.29 1.64 6.07
C THR A 153 -17.01 1.29 6.80
N LYS A 154 -15.86 1.57 6.19
CA LYS A 154 -14.55 1.52 6.84
C LYS A 154 -13.94 2.91 6.84
N ILE A 155 -13.36 3.33 7.96
CA ILE A 155 -12.67 4.61 8.08
C ILE A 155 -11.18 4.34 8.12
N PHE A 156 -10.45 5.06 7.27
CA PHE A 156 -8.99 5.12 7.30
C PHE A 156 -8.57 6.54 7.63
N LYS A 157 -7.59 6.69 8.52
CA LYS A 157 -6.98 7.96 8.89
C LYS A 157 -5.54 7.97 8.39
N MET A 158 -5.20 8.98 7.62
CA MET A 158 -3.87 9.20 7.07
C MET A 158 -3.10 10.14 8.00
N LEU A 159 -1.85 9.78 8.27
CA LEU A 159 -0.91 10.60 9.02
C LEU A 159 0.30 10.88 8.15
N LYS A 160 0.77 12.12 8.22
CA LYS A 160 1.92 12.63 7.49
C LYS A 160 2.84 13.34 8.47
N GLU A 161 4.09 12.90 8.52
CA GLU A 161 5.11 13.39 9.46
C GLU A 161 4.63 13.31 10.92
N GLY A 162 3.87 12.25 11.26
CA GLY A 162 3.29 12.04 12.59
C GLY A 162 2.05 12.89 12.89
N ASN A 163 1.65 13.78 11.99
CA ASN A 163 0.52 14.69 12.14
C ASN A 163 -0.69 14.25 11.30
N ILE A 164 -1.85 14.83 11.60
CA ILE A 164 -3.07 14.62 10.80
C ILE A 164 -2.84 15.10 9.35
N ALA A 165 -3.09 14.23 8.39
CA ALA A 165 -2.90 14.52 6.97
C ALA A 165 -4.23 14.92 6.31
N GLY A 166 -4.67 16.17 6.50
CA GLY A 166 -5.94 16.68 5.97
C GLY A 166 -5.85 17.22 4.54
N LYS A 167 -6.95 17.09 3.77
CA LYS A 167 -7.06 17.51 2.35
C LYS A 167 -6.08 16.82 1.39
N GLU A 168 -5.50 15.70 1.80
CA GLU A 168 -4.57 14.91 0.99
C GLU A 168 -5.30 13.99 0.03
N ARG A 169 -4.63 13.60 -1.06
CA ARG A 169 -5.17 12.62 -2.03
C ARG A 169 -4.85 11.21 -1.57
N VAL A 170 -5.86 10.33 -1.64
CA VAL A 170 -5.71 8.89 -1.42
C VAL A 170 -6.42 8.18 -2.55
N SER A 171 -5.85 7.12 -3.10
CA SER A 171 -6.51 6.27 -4.09
C SER A 171 -6.85 4.91 -3.52
N ILE A 172 -7.98 4.37 -3.95
CA ILE A 172 -8.30 2.96 -3.73
C ILE A 172 -8.57 2.33 -5.09
N THR A 173 -7.84 1.26 -5.41
CA THR A 173 -7.94 0.52 -6.68
C THR A 173 -8.23 -0.94 -6.39
N SER A 174 -9.12 -1.58 -7.14
CA SER A 174 -9.35 -3.04 -7.06
C SER A 174 -8.75 -3.79 -8.23
N GLU A 175 -8.60 -5.10 -8.04
CA GLU A 175 -8.03 -6.04 -9.04
C GLU A 175 -8.85 -6.14 -10.35
N ASN A 176 -10.06 -5.59 -10.39
CA ASN A 176 -10.87 -5.51 -11.61
C ASN A 176 -10.70 -4.17 -12.37
N GLY A 177 -9.70 -3.36 -11.99
CA GLY A 177 -9.39 -2.07 -12.62
C GLY A 177 -10.26 -0.90 -12.15
N TRP A 178 -11.24 -1.11 -11.26
CA TRP A 178 -11.97 0.02 -10.65
C TRP A 178 -11.04 0.81 -9.75
N ALA A 179 -11.08 2.13 -9.87
CA ALA A 179 -10.33 3.04 -9.01
C ALA A 179 -11.17 4.23 -8.58
N MET A 180 -10.93 4.69 -7.37
CA MET A 180 -11.55 5.89 -6.81
C MET A 180 -10.49 6.75 -6.12
N ALA A 181 -10.53 8.05 -6.41
CA ALA A 181 -9.73 9.04 -5.71
C ALA A 181 -10.55 9.68 -4.59
N TYR A 182 -9.99 9.68 -3.40
CA TYR A 182 -10.52 10.32 -2.19
C TYR A 182 -9.72 11.58 -1.88
N ARG A 183 -10.35 12.49 -1.15
CA ARG A 183 -9.66 13.53 -0.40
C ARG A 183 -9.91 13.34 1.09
N THR A 184 -8.87 13.43 1.89
CA THR A 184 -8.99 13.31 3.34
C THR A 184 -9.71 14.53 3.91
N ASP A 185 -10.54 14.33 4.93
CA ASP A 185 -11.18 15.42 5.66
C ASP A 185 -10.17 16.21 6.54
N SER A 186 -10.64 17.21 7.29
CA SER A 186 -9.77 17.98 8.20
C SER A 186 -9.14 17.16 9.33
N ASN A 187 -9.66 15.96 9.61
CA ASN A 187 -9.13 15.01 10.58
C ASN A 187 -8.27 13.93 9.91
N GLY A 188 -7.96 14.09 8.62
CA GLY A 188 -7.16 13.16 7.83
C GLY A 188 -7.89 11.86 7.49
N ARG A 189 -9.22 11.83 7.51
CA ARG A 189 -10.00 10.61 7.32
C ARG A 189 -10.58 10.49 5.92
N ILE A 190 -10.71 9.25 5.44
CA ILE A 190 -11.59 8.88 4.33
C ILE A 190 -12.61 7.84 4.80
N LYS A 191 -13.77 7.82 4.12
CA LYS A 191 -14.80 6.78 4.30
C LYS A 191 -14.82 5.90 3.06
N PHE A 192 -14.54 4.62 3.25
CA PHE A 192 -14.58 3.61 2.21
C PHE A 192 -15.85 2.76 2.34
N ASN A 193 -16.61 2.68 1.24
CA ASN A 193 -17.90 2.00 1.16
C ASN A 193 -17.89 1.03 -0.03
N PRO A 194 -17.31 -0.18 0.13
CA PRO A 194 -17.18 -1.12 -0.97
C PRO A 194 -18.52 -1.70 -1.40
N LEU A 195 -18.77 -1.74 -2.71
CA LEU A 195 -20.02 -2.26 -3.29
C LEU A 195 -19.90 -3.74 -3.71
N TRP A 196 -18.69 -4.29 -3.81
CA TRP A 196 -18.46 -5.70 -4.12
C TRP A 196 -17.31 -6.28 -3.27
N LYS A 197 -17.28 -7.61 -3.19
CA LYS A 197 -16.19 -8.36 -2.56
C LYS A 197 -14.94 -8.30 -3.42
N GLY A 198 -13.77 -8.44 -2.79
CA GLY A 198 -12.49 -8.45 -3.49
C GLY A 198 -11.40 -7.75 -2.71
N ASN A 199 -10.23 -7.67 -3.31
CA ASN A 199 -9.11 -6.92 -2.77
C ASN A 199 -9.11 -5.50 -3.34
N TYR A 200 -8.85 -4.54 -2.46
CA TYR A 200 -8.75 -3.13 -2.79
C TYR A 200 -7.45 -2.59 -2.19
N LEU A 201 -6.56 -2.08 -3.03
CA LEU A 201 -5.34 -1.45 -2.60
C LEU A 201 -5.60 0.02 -2.28
N LEU A 202 -5.49 0.39 -1.01
CA LEU A 202 -5.41 1.78 -0.58
C LEU A 202 -3.96 2.25 -0.74
N GLU A 203 -3.76 3.30 -1.53
CA GLU A 203 -2.48 4.00 -1.67
C GLU A 203 -2.63 5.44 -1.18
N PHE A 204 -1.84 5.79 -0.17
CA PHE A 204 -1.62 7.18 0.24
C PHE A 204 -0.22 7.59 -0.21
N SER A 205 -0.15 8.57 -1.11
CA SER A 205 1.11 9.10 -1.62
C SER A 205 1.34 10.55 -1.19
N TRP A 206 2.60 10.90 -1.02
CA TRP A 206 3.03 12.25 -0.71
C TRP A 206 4.32 12.56 -1.45
N SER A 207 4.35 13.77 -2.00
CA SER A 207 5.54 14.31 -2.63
C SER A 207 5.93 15.63 -1.99
N ASN A 208 7.22 15.83 -1.81
CA ASN A 208 7.77 17.11 -1.40
C ASN A 208 9.00 17.44 -2.25
N LYS A 209 9.17 18.73 -2.55
CA LYS A 209 10.37 19.22 -3.23
C LYS A 209 11.60 18.77 -2.43
N GLY A 210 12.57 18.26 -3.16
CA GLY A 210 13.86 17.88 -2.60
C GLY A 210 14.79 17.61 -3.76
N GLU A 211 15.91 18.31 -3.78
CA GLU A 211 16.90 18.19 -4.84
C GLU A 211 18.20 17.60 -4.29
N GLY A 212 18.91 16.87 -5.13
CA GLY A 212 20.16 16.25 -4.75
C GLY A 212 20.58 15.16 -5.72
N ASP A 213 21.61 14.42 -5.32
CA ASP A 213 22.07 13.21 -6.00
C ASP A 213 21.55 11.97 -5.26
N HIS A 214 21.12 10.96 -6.02
CA HIS A 214 20.77 9.64 -5.51
C HIS A 214 21.40 8.60 -6.43
N ASN A 215 22.45 7.94 -5.94
CA ASN A 215 23.25 6.97 -6.70
C ASN A 215 23.78 7.49 -8.05
N GLY A 216 24.27 8.74 -8.07
CA GLY A 216 24.85 9.35 -9.27
C GLY A 216 23.81 9.92 -10.25
N LYS A 217 22.53 9.95 -9.88
CA LYS A 217 21.45 10.59 -10.66
C LYS A 217 20.83 11.72 -9.87
N SER A 218 20.68 12.88 -10.52
CA SER A 218 19.97 14.02 -9.92
C SER A 218 18.47 13.75 -9.77
N TYR A 219 17.88 14.14 -8.64
CA TYR A 219 16.43 14.16 -8.42
C TYR A 219 15.97 15.57 -8.00
N LYS A 220 14.67 15.86 -8.14
CA LYS A 220 14.04 17.14 -7.75
C LYS A 220 12.81 16.98 -6.83
N MET A 221 12.38 15.74 -6.62
CA MET A 221 11.21 15.41 -5.81
C MET A 221 11.50 14.17 -4.99
N ASN A 222 11.13 14.18 -3.71
CA ASN A 222 10.95 12.94 -2.96
C ASN A 222 9.51 12.49 -3.19
N TYR A 223 9.32 11.23 -3.57
CA TYR A 223 8.01 10.61 -3.73
C TYR A 223 7.89 9.43 -2.79
N GLN A 224 6.86 9.42 -1.96
CA GLN A 224 6.68 8.39 -0.95
C GLN A 224 5.27 7.85 -1.02
N THR A 225 5.12 6.54 -0.85
CA THR A 225 3.80 5.90 -0.75
C THR A 225 3.71 5.04 0.50
N ILE A 226 2.49 4.88 1.02
CA ILE A 226 2.13 3.81 1.94
C ILE A 226 0.88 3.09 1.43
N ASN A 227 0.98 1.77 1.36
CA ASN A 227 -0.05 0.91 0.81
C ASN A 227 -0.61 -0.07 1.83
N TYR A 228 -1.93 -0.27 1.79
CA TYR A 228 -2.63 -1.27 2.59
C TYR A 228 -3.65 -2.01 1.73
N LEU A 229 -3.57 -3.35 1.68
CA LEU A 229 -4.54 -4.16 0.98
C LEU A 229 -5.77 -4.43 1.86
N ILE A 230 -6.91 -3.92 1.44
CA ILE A 230 -8.20 -4.12 2.08
C ILE A 230 -8.85 -5.36 1.47
N LYS A 231 -9.12 -6.38 2.28
CA LYS A 231 -9.93 -7.54 1.87
C LYS A 231 -11.39 -7.32 2.24
N VAL A 232 -12.27 -7.22 1.24
CA VAL A 232 -13.72 -7.10 1.44
C VAL A 232 -14.38 -8.47 1.25
N LYS A 233 -15.12 -8.91 2.26
CA LYS A 233 -15.79 -10.23 2.30
C LYS A 233 -17.30 -10.15 2.23
#